data_AF-W2QT92-F1
#
_entry.id   AF-W2QT92-F1
#
_cell.length_a   1.000
_cell.length_b   1.000
_cell.length_c   1.000
_cell.angle_alpha   90.00
_cell.angle_beta   90.00
_cell.angle_gamma   90.00
#
_symmetry.space_group_name_H-M   'P 1'
#
loop_
_entity.id
_entity.type
_entity.pdbx_description
1 polymer ?
#
loop_
_entity_poly.entity_id
_entity_poly.type
_entity_poly.pdbx_seq_one_letter_code
_entity_poly.pdbx_strand_id
1 'polypeptide(L)'
;MLASGVTYGVMIATLVAVAAYAIIVSRRMEIDSVKNFVSAKNSTTSLRLAWCFFSAGMGSWTLFSFPAIGVDAGSWGVIGYTMSGVCGMMVLAVVGPFTRSALGENVTMTDVVAQRFGYIMQVYISFISVFYQFISLASELTCVAQLTTMLSPNAHSLIPILVVVFLTNLYLLIGGLRASLATDV
;
A
#
# COMPACT_ATOMS: atom_id res chain seq x y z
N MET A 1 -11.36 0.69 27.65
CA MET A 1 -9.96 0.57 27.22
C MET A 1 -9.55 -0.89 27.34
N LEU A 2 -8.83 -1.43 26.36
CA LEU A 2 -8.46 -2.84 26.34
C LEU A 2 -7.21 -3.09 27.18
N ALA A 3 -7.17 -4.25 27.84
CA ALA A 3 -5.94 -4.74 28.46
C ALA A 3 -4.86 -4.92 27.37
N SER A 4 -3.63 -4.47 27.64
CA SER A 4 -2.57 -4.43 26.63
C SER A 4 -2.28 -5.81 26.02
N GLY A 5 -2.41 -6.88 26.81
CA GLY A 5 -2.29 -8.26 26.33
C GLY A 5 -3.34 -8.65 25.28
N VAL A 6 -4.58 -8.15 25.41
CA VAL A 6 -5.65 -8.40 24.42
C VAL A 6 -5.37 -7.63 23.13
N THR A 7 -4.95 -6.37 23.24
CA THR A 7 -4.60 -5.55 22.07
C THR A 7 -3.48 -6.19 21.26
N TYR A 8 -2.39 -6.60 21.92
CA TYR A 8 -1.30 -7.30 21.24
C TYR A 8 -1.72 -8.65 20.69
N GLY A 9 -2.47 -9.44 21.46
CA GLY A 9 -2.93 -10.76 21.04
C GLY A 9 -3.77 -10.70 19.77
N VAL A 10 -4.77 -9.82 19.72
CA VAL A 10 -5.66 -9.67 18.56
C VAL A 10 -4.87 -9.17 17.35
N MET A 11 -4.03 -8.14 17.52
CA MET A 11 -3.24 -7.57 16.43
C MET A 11 -2.23 -8.58 15.87
N ILE A 12 -1.50 -9.30 16.72
CA ILE A 12 -0.54 -10.31 16.26
C ILE A 12 -1.29 -11.43 15.55
N ALA A 13 -2.43 -11.89 16.10
CA ALA A 13 -3.23 -12.93 15.48
C ALA A 13 -3.74 -12.51 14.08
N THR A 14 -4.23 -11.28 13.91
CA THR A 14 -4.70 -10.80 12.60
C THR A 14 -3.54 -10.68 11.61
N LEU A 15 -2.41 -10.10 12.01
CA LEU A 15 -1.24 -9.95 11.14
C LEU A 15 -0.65 -11.30 10.74
N VAL A 16 -0.56 -12.26 11.67
CA VAL A 16 -0.10 -13.62 11.37
C VAL A 16 -1.07 -14.34 10.44
N ALA A 17 -2.38 -14.17 10.61
CA ALA A 17 -3.37 -14.76 9.71
C ALA A 17 -3.22 -14.22 8.28
N VAL A 18 -3.06 -12.89 8.12
CA VAL A 18 -2.84 -12.25 6.82
C VAL A 18 -1.51 -12.70 6.21
N ALA A 19 -0.43 -12.70 6.98
CA ALA A 19 0.88 -13.14 6.50
C ALA A 19 0.89 -14.62 6.11
N ALA A 20 0.23 -15.49 6.87
CA ALA A 20 0.07 -16.89 6.54
C ALA A 20 -0.74 -17.08 5.25
N TYR A 21 -1.85 -16.36 5.10
CA TYR A 21 -2.62 -16.35 3.85
C TYR A 21 -1.76 -15.92 2.66
N ALA A 22 -1.03 -14.82 2.78
CA ALA A 22 -0.11 -14.33 1.76
C ALA A 22 0.91 -15.40 1.36
N ILE A 23 1.57 -16.03 2.33
CA ILE A 23 2.58 -17.08 2.08
C ILE A 23 1.96 -18.31 1.42
N ILE A 24 0.78 -18.76 1.86
CA ILE A 24 0.10 -19.94 1.28
C ILE A 24 -0.26 -19.66 -0.18
N VAL A 25 -0.82 -18.48 -0.47
CA VAL A 25 -1.21 -18.09 -1.82
C VAL A 25 0.03 -17.92 -2.70
N SER A 26 1.08 -17.26 -2.21
CA SER A 26 2.34 -17.11 -2.92
C SER A 26 3.02 -18.43 -3.25
N ARG A 27 3.01 -19.41 -2.33
CA ARG A 27 3.59 -20.74 -2.59
C ARG A 27 2.82 -21.55 -3.64
N ARG A 28 1.55 -21.22 -3.89
CA ARG A 28 0.76 -21.82 -4.96
C ARG A 28 0.98 -21.16 -6.33
N MET A 29 1.70 -20.05 -6.37
CA MET A 29 2.01 -19.31 -7.59
C MET A 29 3.48 -19.56 -7.95
N GLU A 30 3.75 -20.17 -9.11
CA GLU A 30 5.13 -20.38 -9.59
C GLU A 30 5.79 -19.01 -9.88
N ILE A 31 6.89 -18.72 -9.15
CA ILE A 31 7.69 -17.50 -9.32
C ILE A 31 8.94 -17.89 -10.12
N ASP A 32 8.79 -17.99 -11.44
CA ASP A 32 9.87 -18.54 -12.29
C ASP A 32 10.95 -17.52 -12.67
N SER A 33 10.78 -16.23 -12.33
CA SER A 33 11.69 -15.17 -12.78
C SER A 33 11.67 -13.91 -11.90
N VAL A 34 12.79 -13.20 -11.83
CA VAL A 34 12.94 -11.91 -11.14
C VAL A 34 11.96 -10.86 -11.69
N LYS A 35 11.67 -10.87 -13.01
CA LYS A 35 10.67 -9.98 -13.63
C LYS A 35 9.27 -10.29 -13.09
N ASN A 36 8.96 -11.56 -12.84
CA ASN A 36 7.68 -11.97 -12.24
C ASN A 36 7.60 -11.64 -10.76
N PHE A 37 8.72 -11.72 -10.03
CA PHE A 37 8.80 -11.31 -8.62
C PHE A 37 8.54 -9.81 -8.44
N VAL A 38 9.11 -8.97 -9.32
CA VAL A 38 9.03 -7.50 -9.20
C VAL A 38 7.80 -6.89 -9.86
N SER A 39 7.33 -7.43 -10.99
CA SER A 39 6.33 -6.74 -11.83
C SER A 39 5.00 -7.47 -11.97
N ALA A 40 4.96 -8.80 -11.74
CA ALA A 40 3.77 -9.65 -11.86
C ALA A 40 2.86 -9.30 -13.06
N LYS A 41 3.45 -8.85 -14.19
CA LYS A 41 2.71 -8.23 -15.30
C LYS A 41 1.69 -9.17 -15.91
N ASN A 42 0.51 -8.64 -16.23
CA ASN A 42 -0.62 -9.35 -16.86
C ASN A 42 -1.04 -10.65 -16.13
N SER A 43 -0.74 -10.79 -14.84
CA SER A 43 -1.09 -12.00 -14.08
C SER A 43 -2.46 -11.95 -13.41
N THR A 44 -3.12 -10.79 -13.39
CA THR A 44 -4.37 -10.55 -12.66
C THR A 44 -5.46 -9.97 -13.56
N THR A 45 -6.70 -10.38 -13.33
CA THR A 45 -7.90 -9.82 -13.98
C THR A 45 -8.07 -8.33 -13.67
N SER A 46 -8.63 -7.56 -14.60
CA SER A 46 -8.84 -6.11 -14.46
C SER A 46 -9.57 -5.70 -13.17
N LEU A 47 -10.57 -6.46 -12.74
CA LEU A 47 -11.32 -6.17 -11.51
C LEU A 47 -10.47 -6.34 -10.25
N ARG A 48 -9.67 -7.40 -10.17
CA ARG A 48 -8.73 -7.60 -9.05
C ARG A 48 -7.70 -6.49 -9.02
N LEU A 49 -7.17 -6.10 -10.17
CA LEU A 49 -6.23 -4.99 -10.25
C LEU A 49 -6.86 -3.67 -9.79
N ALA A 50 -8.12 -3.42 -10.12
CA ALA A 50 -8.85 -2.25 -9.63
C ALA A 50 -9.01 -2.26 -8.10
N TRP A 51 -9.30 -3.42 -7.50
CA TRP A 51 -9.31 -3.58 -6.04
C TRP A 51 -7.94 -3.34 -5.42
N CYS A 52 -6.86 -3.86 -6.03
CA CYS A 52 -5.51 -3.58 -5.57
C CYS A 52 -5.18 -2.08 -5.64
N PHE A 53 -5.55 -1.39 -6.71
CA PHE A 53 -5.36 0.06 -6.83
C PHE A 53 -6.14 0.84 -5.78
N PHE A 54 -7.38 0.41 -5.48
CA PHE A 54 -8.18 1.01 -4.43
C PHE A 54 -7.53 0.78 -3.06
N SER A 55 -7.18 -0.46 -2.72
CA SER A 55 -6.54 -0.83 -1.45
C SER A 55 -5.20 -0.09 -1.26
N ALA A 56 -4.37 -0.03 -2.30
CA ALA A 56 -3.09 0.69 -2.25
C ALA A 56 -3.25 2.21 -2.02
N GLY A 57 -4.37 2.80 -2.45
CA GLY A 57 -4.70 4.19 -2.14
C GLY A 57 -5.33 4.39 -0.75
N MET A 58 -6.04 3.37 -0.27
CA MET A 58 -6.81 3.38 0.98
C MET A 58 -5.98 2.78 2.12
N GLY A 59 -5.18 3.61 2.77
CA GLY A 59 -4.37 3.21 3.93
C GLY A 59 -5.07 3.45 5.27
N SER A 60 -4.35 3.16 6.36
CA SER A 60 -4.83 3.40 7.73
C SER A 60 -5.03 4.89 8.04
N TRP A 61 -4.41 5.78 7.26
CA TRP A 61 -4.62 7.23 7.33
C TRP A 61 -6.11 7.63 7.23
N THR A 62 -6.90 6.87 6.49
CA THR A 62 -8.34 7.11 6.31
C THR A 62 -9.12 7.07 7.62
N LEU A 63 -8.68 6.24 8.58
CA LEU A 63 -9.30 6.11 9.91
C LEU A 63 -9.19 7.39 10.73
N PHE A 64 -8.20 8.25 10.45
CA PHE A 64 -7.96 9.49 11.17
C PHE A 64 -8.39 10.71 10.37
N SER A 65 -8.11 10.74 9.06
CA SER A 65 -8.39 11.91 8.22
C SER A 65 -9.87 12.16 8.01
N PHE A 66 -10.70 11.14 7.75
CA PHE A 66 -12.14 11.37 7.54
C PHE A 66 -12.85 11.87 8.79
N PRO A 67 -12.65 11.27 9.99
CA PRO A 67 -13.24 11.81 11.21
C PRO A 67 -12.74 13.22 11.54
N ALA A 68 -11.44 13.51 11.35
CA ALA A 68 -10.89 14.84 11.59
C ALA A 68 -11.56 15.90 10.69
N ILE A 69 -11.63 15.64 9.39
CA ILE A 69 -12.32 16.52 8.44
C ILE A 69 -13.81 16.64 8.77
N GLY A 70 -14.44 15.56 9.23
CA GLY A 70 -15.84 15.58 9.66
C GLY A 70 -16.09 16.50 10.85
N VAL A 71 -15.14 16.58 11.79
CA VAL A 71 -15.20 17.52 12.92
C VAL A 71 -14.93 18.96 12.46
N ASP A 72 -13.93 19.16 11.61
CA ASP A 72 -13.47 20.50 11.22
C ASP A 72 -14.36 21.17 10.16
N ALA A 73 -14.87 20.40 9.21
CA ALA A 73 -15.57 20.89 8.03
C ALA A 73 -16.96 20.24 7.80
N GLY A 74 -17.39 19.37 8.72
CA GLY A 74 -18.69 18.70 8.63
C GLY A 74 -18.78 17.69 7.47
N SER A 75 -20.01 17.25 7.17
CA SER A 75 -20.29 16.27 6.12
C SER A 75 -19.88 16.75 4.72
N TRP A 76 -20.03 18.04 4.44
CA TRP A 76 -19.65 18.63 3.15
C TRP A 76 -18.14 18.60 2.91
N GLY A 77 -17.33 18.81 3.96
CA GLY A 77 -15.87 18.67 3.86
C GLY A 77 -15.45 17.25 3.49
N VAL A 78 -16.06 16.24 4.12
CA VAL A 78 -15.79 14.81 3.85
C VAL A 78 -16.20 14.44 2.42
N ILE A 79 -17.36 14.90 1.95
CA ILE A 79 -17.82 14.68 0.57
C ILE A 79 -16.85 15.32 -0.42
N GLY A 80 -16.48 16.59 -0.20
CA GLY A 80 -15.54 17.31 -1.07
C GLY A 80 -14.17 16.63 -1.15
N TYR A 81 -13.64 16.20 -0.01
CA TYR A 81 -12.37 15.46 0.04
C TYR A 81 -12.44 14.13 -0.72
N THR A 82 -13.53 13.38 -0.52
CA THR A 82 -13.75 12.10 -1.22
C THR A 82 -13.90 12.30 -2.73
N MET A 83 -14.66 13.32 -3.15
CA MET A 83 -14.82 13.67 -4.57
C MET A 83 -13.50 14.05 -5.23
N SER A 84 -12.61 14.75 -4.50
CA SER A 84 -11.27 15.06 -4.98
C SER A 84 -10.45 13.80 -5.26
N GLY A 85 -10.49 12.81 -4.34
CA GLY A 85 -9.85 11.51 -4.53
C GLY A 85 -10.40 10.74 -5.74
N VAL A 86 -11.73 10.71 -5.90
CA VAL A 86 -12.39 10.07 -7.05
C VAL A 86 -12.00 10.76 -8.36
N CYS A 87 -11.86 12.08 -8.38
CA CYS A 87 -11.39 12.83 -9.54
C CYS A 87 -9.98 12.39 -9.97
N GLY A 88 -9.07 12.22 -9.01
CA GLY A 88 -7.73 11.68 -9.30
C GLY A 88 -7.77 10.29 -9.93
N MET A 89 -8.65 9.41 -9.43
CA MET A 89 -8.85 8.07 -10.01
C MET A 89 -9.48 8.12 -11.41
N MET A 90 -10.38 9.08 -11.69
CA MET A 90 -10.92 9.29 -13.04
C MET A 90 -9.84 9.73 -14.02
N VAL A 91 -8.93 10.62 -13.61
CA VAL A 91 -7.78 11.00 -14.42
C VAL A 91 -6.90 9.78 -14.70
N LEU A 92 -6.64 8.94 -13.70
CA LEU A 92 -5.89 7.69 -13.87
C LEU A 92 -6.60 6.71 -14.82
N ALA A 93 -7.94 6.64 -14.80
CA ALA A 93 -8.69 5.78 -15.72
C ALA A 93 -8.52 6.22 -17.18
N VAL A 94 -8.41 7.52 -17.43
CA VAL A 94 -8.19 8.08 -18.77
C VAL A 94 -6.72 7.98 -19.19
N VAL A 95 -5.78 8.30 -18.31
CA VAL A 95 -4.33 8.35 -18.59
C VAL A 95 -3.69 6.97 -18.54
N GLY A 96 -4.22 6.06 -17.72
CA GLY A 96 -3.70 4.71 -17.48
C GLY A 96 -3.45 3.89 -18.75
N PRO A 97 -4.36 3.85 -19.74
CA PRO A 97 -4.11 3.19 -21.03
C PRO A 97 -2.90 3.75 -21.78
N PHE A 98 -2.71 5.07 -21.79
CA PHE A 98 -1.55 5.71 -22.43
C PHE A 98 -0.26 5.41 -21.68
N THR A 99 -0.32 5.42 -20.35
CA THR A 99 0.79 5.05 -19.48
C THR A 99 1.18 3.59 -19.69
N ARG A 100 0.21 2.68 -19.85
CA ARG A 100 0.45 1.26 -20.15
C ARG A 100 1.10 1.08 -21.52
N SER A 101 0.66 1.79 -22.55
CA SER A 101 1.27 1.70 -23.89
C SER A 101 2.69 2.26 -23.91
N ALA A 102 2.95 3.35 -23.19
CA ALA A 102 4.28 3.93 -23.03
C ALA A 102 5.24 3.02 -22.24
N LEU A 103 4.73 2.28 -21.25
CA LEU A 103 5.54 1.32 -20.49
C LEU A 103 6.04 0.16 -21.35
N GLY A 104 5.20 -0.36 -22.24
CA GLY A 104 5.52 -1.51 -23.08
C GLY A 104 6.09 -2.68 -22.26
N GLU A 105 7.29 -3.13 -22.66
CA GLU A 105 8.01 -4.23 -22.01
C GLU A 105 8.81 -3.84 -20.76
N ASN A 106 9.06 -2.54 -20.55
CA ASN A 106 9.85 -2.03 -19.42
C ASN A 106 9.19 -2.33 -18.07
N VAL A 107 9.96 -2.60 -17.02
CA VAL A 107 9.41 -3.00 -15.71
C VAL A 107 8.90 -1.79 -14.93
N THR A 108 9.61 -0.66 -14.99
CA THR A 108 9.27 0.55 -14.23
C THR A 108 9.03 1.75 -15.14
N MET A 109 8.24 2.73 -14.66
CA MET A 109 8.04 3.99 -15.38
C MET A 109 9.31 4.84 -15.46
N THR A 110 10.21 4.71 -14.48
CA THR A 110 11.47 5.42 -14.47
C THR A 110 12.38 4.96 -15.62
N ASP A 111 12.30 3.69 -16.05
CA ASP A 111 12.99 3.21 -17.26
C ASP A 111 12.47 3.90 -18.54
N VAL A 112 11.16 4.10 -18.66
CA VAL A 112 10.54 4.81 -19.79
C VAL A 112 11.01 6.27 -19.83
N VAL A 113 11.07 6.89 -18.65
CA VAL A 113 11.58 8.25 -18.50
C VAL A 113 13.05 8.32 -18.90
N ALA A 114 13.87 7.34 -18.51
CA ALA A 114 15.27 7.27 -18.89
C ALA A 114 15.45 7.22 -20.41
N GLN A 115 14.65 6.39 -21.09
CA GLN A 115 14.68 6.24 -22.55
C GLN A 115 14.25 7.52 -23.27
N ARG A 116 13.30 8.28 -22.70
CA ARG A 116 12.72 9.47 -23.36
C ARG A 116 13.41 10.78 -22.99
N PHE A 117 13.90 10.93 -21.77
CA PHE A 117 14.41 12.18 -21.20
C PHE A 117 15.83 12.07 -20.62
N GLY A 118 16.43 10.88 -20.64
CA GLY A 118 17.79 10.63 -20.17
C GLY A 118 17.91 10.28 -18.69
N TYR A 119 19.13 9.89 -18.31
CA TYR A 119 19.44 9.37 -16.97
C TYR A 119 19.21 10.37 -15.83
N ILE A 120 19.48 11.66 -16.05
CA ILE A 120 19.29 12.69 -15.01
C ILE A 120 17.81 12.76 -14.60
N MET A 121 16.89 12.73 -15.57
CA MET A 121 15.45 12.74 -15.30
C MET A 121 15.01 11.44 -14.60
N GLN A 122 15.60 10.29 -14.96
CA GLN A 122 15.34 9.02 -14.27
C GLN A 122 15.67 9.12 -12.78
N VAL A 123 16.86 9.62 -12.43
CA VAL A 123 17.29 9.78 -11.03
C VAL A 123 16.36 10.74 -10.28
N TYR A 124 16.02 11.87 -10.89
CA TYR A 124 15.12 12.86 -10.30
C TYR A 124 13.74 12.28 -9.96
N ILE A 125 13.08 11.61 -10.92
CA ILE A 125 11.76 11.02 -10.70
C ILE A 125 11.84 9.84 -9.72
N SER A 126 12.91 9.04 -9.78
CA SER A 126 13.13 7.94 -8.84
C SER A 126 13.25 8.47 -7.41
N PHE A 127 14.00 9.55 -7.22
CA PHE A 127 14.15 10.19 -5.90
C PHE A 127 12.81 10.69 -5.35
N ILE A 128 12.03 11.42 -6.15
CA ILE A 128 10.69 11.89 -5.73
C ILE A 128 9.79 10.70 -5.38
N SER A 129 9.82 9.64 -6.19
CA SER A 129 8.98 8.45 -5.98
C SER A 129 9.32 7.74 -4.67
N VAL A 130 10.61 7.54 -4.40
CA VAL A 130 11.09 6.93 -3.14
C VAL A 130 10.78 7.83 -1.95
N PHE A 131 10.98 9.14 -2.08
CA PHE A 131 10.70 10.10 -1.02
C PHE A 131 9.21 10.15 -0.67
N TYR A 132 8.34 10.15 -1.68
CA TYR A 132 6.89 10.06 -1.49
C TYR A 132 6.51 8.76 -0.76
N GLN A 133 7.04 7.62 -1.19
CA GLN A 133 6.79 6.33 -0.54
C GLN A 133 7.30 6.30 0.92
N PHE A 134 8.45 6.93 1.19
CA PHE A 134 8.96 7.07 2.55
C PHE A 134 7.99 7.83 3.46
N ILE A 135 7.48 8.99 3.01
CA ILE A 135 6.49 9.77 3.77
C ILE A 135 5.20 8.98 3.97
N SER A 136 4.72 8.29 2.93
CA SER A 136 3.51 7.48 2.99
C SER A 136 3.66 6.35 4.03
N LEU A 137 4.76 5.60 4.00
CA LEU A 137 5.03 4.55 4.99
C LEU A 137 5.17 5.11 6.40
N ALA A 138 5.83 6.26 6.58
CA ALA A 138 5.93 6.91 7.89
C ALA A 138 4.54 7.30 8.43
N SER A 139 3.65 7.80 7.56
CA SER A 139 2.27 8.11 7.90
C SER A 139 1.50 6.87 8.37
N GLU A 140 1.61 5.75 7.65
CA GLU A 140 0.95 4.48 7.99
C GLU A 140 1.44 3.93 9.34
N LEU A 141 2.75 3.89 9.57
CA LEU A 141 3.31 3.41 10.84
C LEU A 141 2.94 4.32 12.02
N THR A 142 2.83 5.62 11.77
CA THR A 142 2.34 6.59 12.78
C THR A 142 0.88 6.33 13.13
N CYS A 143 0.04 6.03 12.14
CA CYS A 143 -1.37 5.67 12.36
C CYS A 143 -1.50 4.38 13.19
N VAL A 144 -0.68 3.35 12.91
CA VAL A 144 -0.62 2.12 13.73
C VAL A 144 -0.24 2.46 15.18
N ALA A 145 0.73 3.36 15.36
CA ALA A 145 1.17 3.78 16.69
C ALA A 145 0.04 4.47 17.47
N GLN A 146 -0.67 5.41 16.82
CA GLN A 146 -1.78 6.16 17.39
C GLN A 146 -2.98 5.26 17.68
N LEU A 147 -3.30 4.33 16.78
CA LEU A 147 -4.39 3.38 16.99
C LEU A 147 -4.12 2.51 18.23
N THR A 148 -2.88 2.07 18.40
CA THR A 148 -2.47 1.28 19.58
C THR A 148 -2.67 2.07 20.87
N THR A 149 -2.18 3.32 20.93
CA THR A 149 -2.30 4.14 22.15
C THR A 149 -3.75 4.50 22.45
N MET A 150 -4.59 4.71 21.43
CA MET A 150 -6.02 4.95 21.61
C MET A 150 -6.76 3.73 22.19
N LEU A 151 -6.43 2.52 21.73
CA LEU A 151 -7.07 1.28 22.20
C LEU A 151 -6.58 0.84 23.58
N SER A 152 -5.28 0.98 23.84
CA SER A 152 -4.64 0.62 25.11
C SER A 152 -3.54 1.64 25.44
N PRO A 153 -3.81 2.64 26.29
CA PRO A 153 -2.83 3.70 26.59
C PRO A 153 -1.56 3.20 27.26
N ASN A 154 -1.64 2.09 27.99
CA ASN A 154 -0.52 1.48 28.69
C ASN A 154 0.33 0.58 27.78
N ALA A 155 -0.09 0.37 26.53
CA ALA A 155 0.65 -0.44 25.57
C ALA A 155 1.77 0.38 24.92
N HIS A 156 2.97 -0.21 24.84
CA HIS A 156 4.06 0.29 24.01
C HIS A 156 3.73 0.11 22.52
N SER A 157 3.57 1.22 21.79
CA SER A 157 3.28 1.23 20.35
C SER A 157 4.40 0.71 19.46
N LEU A 158 5.64 0.64 19.95
CA LEU A 158 6.78 0.10 19.21
C LEU A 158 6.60 -1.39 18.86
N ILE A 159 5.95 -2.16 19.73
CA ILE A 159 5.73 -3.60 19.51
C ILE A 159 4.86 -3.83 18.25
N PRO A 160 3.66 -3.22 18.13
CA PRO A 160 2.87 -3.19 16.90
C PRO A 160 3.64 -2.84 15.64
N ILE A 161 4.39 -1.74 15.67
CA ILE A 161 5.13 -1.25 14.51
C ILE A 161 6.14 -2.30 14.05
N LEU A 162 6.92 -2.86 14.97
CA LEU A 162 7.94 -3.87 14.65
C LEU A 162 7.30 -5.14 14.10
N VAL A 163 6.18 -5.60 14.67
CA VAL A 163 5.47 -6.79 14.18
C VAL A 163 4.92 -6.56 12.78
N VAL A 164 4.28 -5.42 12.51
CA VAL A 164 3.77 -5.07 11.17
C VAL A 164 4.92 -5.04 10.17
N VAL A 165 5.99 -4.29 10.46
CA VAL A 165 7.14 -4.17 9.54
C VAL A 165 7.78 -5.54 9.28
N PHE A 166 7.98 -6.34 10.31
CA PHE A 166 8.61 -7.66 10.19
C PHE A 166 7.75 -8.63 9.37
N LEU A 167 6.47 -8.79 9.71
CA LEU A 167 5.59 -9.73 9.00
C LEU A 167 5.34 -9.31 7.57
N THR A 168 5.13 -8.01 7.33
CA THR A 168 4.95 -7.46 5.98
C THR A 168 6.17 -7.67 5.11
N ASN A 169 7.36 -7.40 5.64
CA ASN A 169 8.60 -7.66 4.91
C ASN A 169 8.81 -9.16 4.67
N LEU A 170 8.51 -10.01 5.66
CA LEU A 170 8.66 -11.46 5.56
C LEU A 170 7.82 -12.06 4.43
N TYR A 171 6.51 -11.79 4.39
CA TYR A 171 5.67 -12.36 3.33
C TYR A 171 6.02 -11.79 1.95
N LEU A 172 6.46 -10.52 1.89
CA LEU A 172 6.86 -9.88 0.64
C LEU A 172 8.20 -10.42 0.10
N LEU A 173 9.17 -10.72 0.98
CA LEU A 173 10.41 -11.40 0.61
C LEU A 173 10.14 -12.80 0.03
N ILE A 174 9.14 -13.51 0.56
CA ILE A 174 8.81 -14.87 0.13
C ILE A 174 8.07 -14.85 -1.22
N GLY A 175 7.09 -13.96 -1.39
CA GLY A 175 6.15 -14.04 -2.51
C GLY A 175 6.14 -12.86 -3.50
N GLY A 176 6.96 -11.83 -3.25
CA GLY A 176 7.12 -10.67 -4.13
C GLY A 176 5.82 -9.89 -4.35
N LEU A 177 5.73 -9.22 -5.50
CA LEU A 177 4.57 -8.40 -5.85
C LEU A 177 3.27 -9.22 -5.92
N ARG A 178 3.33 -10.50 -6.29
CA ARG A 178 2.15 -11.37 -6.32
C ARG A 178 1.57 -11.61 -4.91
N ALA A 179 2.41 -11.70 -3.89
CA ALA A 179 1.95 -11.78 -2.49
C ALA A 179 1.16 -10.53 -2.10
N SER A 180 1.72 -9.35 -2.42
CA SER A 180 1.08 -8.06 -2.15
C SER A 180 -0.27 -7.96 -2.86
N LEU A 181 -0.31 -8.27 -4.16
CA LEU A 181 -1.57 -8.24 -4.92
C LEU A 181 -2.62 -9.21 -4.37
N ALA A 182 -2.20 -10.32 -3.77
CA ALA A 182 -3.12 -11.27 -3.14
C ALA A 182 -3.66 -10.79 -1.80
N THR A 183 -2.88 -10.01 -1.03
CA THR A 183 -3.34 -9.39 0.22
C THR A 183 -4.22 -8.17 0.00
N ASP A 184 -4.12 -7.53 -1.16
CA ASP A 184 -4.82 -6.29 -1.48
C ASP A 184 -6.26 -6.50 -2.01
N VAL A 185 -6.69 -7.75 -2.20
CA VAL A 185 -8.04 -8.14 -2.69
C VAL A 185 -8.85 -8.79 -1.59
#